data_AF-A0A212DFF0-F1
#
_entry.id   AF-A0A212DFF0-F1
#
_cell.length_a   1.000
_cell.length_b   1.000
_cell.length_c   1.000
_cell.angle_alpha   90.00
_cell.angle_beta   90.00
_cell.angle_gamma   90.00
#
_symmetry.space_group_name_H-M   'P 1'
#
loop_
_entity.id
_entity.type
_entity.pdbx_description
1 polymer ?
#
loop_
_entity_poly.entity_id
_entity_poly.type
_entity_poly.pdbx_seq_one_letter_code
_entity_poly.pdbx_strand_id
1 'polypeptide(L)'
;DMSAYVKKIQFKLHESYGNPLRVVTKPPYEITETGWGEFEIIIKIFFIDPNERPVTLYHLLKLFQSDTNAMLGKKTVVSEFYDEMIFQDPTAMMQQLLTTSQLEVKTREKLEAAKKKTSFEIAELKERLKASRETINCLKNEIRKLEEDDQTKEI
;
A
#
# COMPACT_ATOMS: atom_id res chain seq x y z
N ASP A 1 -2.24 3.68 5.28
CA ASP A 1 -3.09 2.55 5.75
C ASP A 1 -3.79 3.00 7.03
N MET A 2 -5.11 2.80 7.16
CA MET A 2 -5.84 3.15 8.38
C MET A 2 -5.49 2.25 9.57
N SER A 3 -5.00 1.03 9.31
CA SER A 3 -4.54 0.12 10.37
C SER A 3 -3.41 0.70 11.25
N ALA A 4 -2.73 1.75 10.77
CA ALA A 4 -1.69 2.46 11.50
C ALA A 4 -2.21 3.24 12.72
N TYR A 5 -3.48 3.67 12.73
CA TYR A 5 -4.07 4.43 13.83
C TYR A 5 -5.41 3.86 14.32
N VAL A 6 -6.06 3.00 13.53
CA VAL A 6 -7.28 2.27 13.91
C VAL A 6 -6.90 0.94 14.55
N LYS A 7 -7.38 0.69 15.76
CA LYS A 7 -7.24 -0.58 16.49
C LYS A 7 -8.25 -1.62 16.03
N LYS A 8 -9.50 -1.20 15.91
CA LYS A 8 -10.62 -2.05 15.47
C LYS A 8 -11.82 -1.20 15.09
N ILE A 9 -12.64 -1.72 14.19
CA ILE A 9 -13.96 -1.19 13.86
C ILE A 9 -15.00 -2.21 14.29
N GLN A 10 -16.00 -1.75 15.02
CA GLN A 10 -17.10 -2.55 15.52
C GLN A 10 -18.36 -2.19 14.74
N PHE A 11 -19.04 -3.20 14.20
CA PHE A 11 -20.32 -3.06 13.52
C PHE A 11 -21.38 -3.72 14.40
N LYS A 12 -22.30 -2.93 14.95
CA LYS A 12 -23.49 -3.46 15.64
C LYS A 12 -24.62 -3.56 14.63
N LEU A 13 -24.93 -4.79 14.25
CA LEU A 13 -26.04 -5.17 13.39
C LEU A 13 -27.34 -5.27 14.19
N HIS A 14 -28.45 -5.50 13.49
CA HIS A 14 -29.75 -5.78 14.12
C HIS A 14 -29.71 -7.07 14.96
N GLU A 15 -30.49 -7.11 16.05
CA GLU A 15 -30.49 -8.20 17.03
C GLU A 15 -30.94 -9.56 16.45
N SER A 16 -31.61 -9.56 15.30
CA SER A 16 -31.98 -10.78 14.59
C SER A 16 -30.77 -11.55 14.02
N TYR A 17 -29.61 -10.90 13.87
CA TYR A 17 -28.39 -11.56 13.42
C TYR A 17 -27.73 -12.31 14.58
N GLY A 18 -27.26 -13.52 14.30
CA GLY A 18 -26.36 -14.23 15.21
C GLY A 18 -25.06 -13.44 15.39
N ASN A 19 -24.66 -13.26 16.65
CA ASN A 19 -23.53 -12.41 17.03
C ASN A 19 -23.62 -11.01 16.39
N PRO A 20 -24.60 -10.17 16.78
CA PRO A 20 -24.87 -8.90 16.09
C PRO A 20 -23.72 -7.90 16.22
N LEU A 21 -22.78 -8.14 17.14
CA LEU A 21 -21.62 -7.29 17.36
C LEU A 21 -20.38 -7.84 16.65
N ARG A 22 -20.12 -7.37 15.44
CA ARG A 22 -18.97 -7.79 14.62
C ARG A 22 -17.78 -6.86 14.88
N VAL A 23 -16.58 -7.41 14.93
CA VAL A 23 -15.35 -6.64 15.14
C VAL A 23 -14.35 -6.98 14.05
N VAL A 24 -13.84 -5.97 13.37
CA VAL A 24 -12.83 -6.07 12.31
C VAL A 24 -11.59 -5.29 12.72
N THR A 25 -10.42 -5.93 12.68
CA THR A 25 -9.16 -5.33 13.18
C THR A 25 -8.18 -4.97 12.08
N LYS A 26 -8.42 -5.40 10.84
CA LYS A 26 -7.54 -5.17 9.69
C LYS A 26 -8.37 -4.88 8.45
N PRO A 27 -7.87 -4.09 7.49
CA PRO A 27 -8.57 -3.85 6.23
C PRO A 27 -8.69 -5.14 5.40
N PRO A 28 -9.74 -5.28 4.57
CA PRO A 28 -10.86 -4.34 4.40
C PRO A 28 -11.80 -4.35 5.61
N TYR A 29 -12.22 -3.15 6.04
CA TYR A 29 -13.14 -3.00 7.18
C TYR A 29 -14.59 -3.13 6.72
N GLU A 30 -14.97 -4.33 6.29
CA GLU A 30 -16.28 -4.62 5.73
C GLU A 30 -16.92 -5.85 6.39
N ILE A 31 -18.25 -5.91 6.36
CA ILE A 31 -19.04 -7.06 6.80
C ILE A 31 -20.00 -7.42 5.68
N THR A 32 -19.97 -8.69 5.26
CA THR A 32 -20.87 -9.22 4.25
C THR A 32 -21.89 -10.15 4.91
N GLU A 33 -23.17 -9.85 4.73
CA GLU A 33 -24.29 -10.60 5.28
C GLU A 33 -25.46 -10.63 4.30
N THR A 34 -26.40 -11.54 4.53
CA THR A 34 -27.66 -11.61 3.80
C THR A 34 -28.82 -11.18 4.71
N GLY A 35 -29.85 -10.55 4.12
CA GLY A 35 -30.96 -10.00 4.88
C GLY A 35 -32.06 -9.47 3.97
N TRP A 36 -33.22 -9.20 4.56
CA TRP A 36 -34.41 -8.71 3.86
C TRP A 36 -34.91 -7.35 4.36
N GLY A 37 -34.41 -6.90 5.52
CA GLY A 37 -34.83 -5.67 6.17
C GLY A 37 -33.73 -4.61 6.18
N GLU A 38 -34.14 -3.35 6.11
CA GLU A 38 -33.30 -2.19 6.35
C GLU A 38 -33.25 -1.89 7.85
N PHE A 39 -32.08 -1.56 8.37
CA PHE A 39 -31.90 -1.21 9.79
C PHE A 39 -30.68 -0.32 9.97
N GLU A 40 -30.63 0.38 11.09
CA GLU A 40 -29.47 1.20 11.45
C GLU A 40 -28.32 0.33 11.96
N ILE A 41 -27.17 0.44 11.31
CA ILE A 41 -25.89 -0.13 11.74
C ILE A 41 -25.15 0.93 12.53
N ILE A 42 -24.73 0.58 13.75
CA ILE A 42 -23.84 1.44 14.55
C ILE A 42 -22.41 1.00 14.28
N ILE A 43 -21.61 1.90 13.69
CA ILE A 43 -20.20 1.67 13.36
C ILE A 43 -19.35 2.43 14.37
N LYS A 44 -18.58 1.71 15.19
CA LYS A 44 -17.73 2.29 16.22
C LYS A 44 -16.26 2.03 15.93
N ILE A 45 -15.51 3.10 15.66
CA ILE A 45 -14.10 3.06 15.32
C ILE A 45 -13.30 3.32 16.60
N PHE A 46 -12.45 2.36 16.97
CA PHE A 46 -11.54 2.47 18.11
C PHE A 46 -10.12 2.72 17.60
N PHE A 47 -9.43 3.66 18.22
CA PHE A 47 -8.05 3.98 17.90
C PHE A 47 -7.05 3.12 18.68
N ILE A 48 -5.82 3.07 18.18
CA ILE A 48 -4.72 2.36 18.85
C ILE A 48 -4.41 3.01 20.19
N ASP A 49 -4.39 4.36 20.23
CA ASP A 49 -4.31 5.08 21.50
C ASP A 49 -5.63 4.90 22.27
N PRO A 50 -5.61 4.26 23.45
CA PRO A 50 -6.81 4.07 24.27
C PRO A 50 -7.35 5.36 24.89
N ASN A 51 -6.55 6.44 24.93
CA ASN A 51 -6.97 7.74 25.44
C ASN A 51 -7.74 8.55 24.40
N GLU A 52 -7.64 8.18 23.12
CA GLU A 52 -8.39 8.82 22.04
C GLU A 52 -9.83 8.29 22.02
N ARG A 53 -10.80 9.21 21.94
CA ARG A 53 -12.22 8.84 22.04
C ARG A 53 -12.66 8.06 20.80
N PRO A 54 -13.34 6.91 20.94
CA PRO A 54 -13.88 6.20 19.78
C PRO A 54 -14.90 7.04 18.99
N VAL A 55 -14.80 7.01 17.67
CA VAL A 55 -15.79 7.63 16.77
C VAL A 55 -16.98 6.68 16.59
N THR A 56 -18.19 7.20 16.61
CA THR A 56 -19.43 6.42 16.41
C THR A 56 -20.21 7.02 15.25
N LEU A 57 -20.48 6.20 14.24
CA LEU A 57 -21.26 6.54 13.05
C LEU A 57 -22.55 5.72 13.05
N TYR A 58 -23.61 6.29 12.49
CA TYR A 58 -24.90 5.64 12.33
C TYR A 58 -25.20 5.57 10.84
N HIS A 59 -25.41 4.36 10.33
CA HIS A 59 -25.63 4.13 8.91
C HIS A 59 -26.87 3.29 8.70
N LEU A 60 -27.89 3.83 8.04
CA LEU A 60 -29.05 3.06 7.62
C LEU A 60 -28.67 2.12 6.47
N LEU A 61 -28.69 0.81 6.71
CA LEU A 61 -28.46 -0.19 5.68
C LEU A 61 -29.61 -0.16 4.67
N LYS A 62 -29.32 0.36 3.47
CA LYS A 62 -30.31 0.50 2.39
C LYS A 62 -30.29 -0.71 1.47
N LEU A 63 -31.44 -1.35 1.30
CA LEU A 63 -31.65 -2.49 0.42
C LEU A 63 -32.62 -2.17 -0.73
N PHE A 64 -33.54 -1.23 -0.53
CA PHE A 64 -34.56 -0.91 -1.51
C PHE A 64 -34.12 0.22 -2.45
N GLN A 65 -34.41 0.04 -3.73
CA GLN A 65 -34.13 1.03 -4.77
C GLN A 65 -35.21 2.13 -4.78
N SER A 66 -34.87 3.29 -5.35
CA SER A 66 -35.91 4.23 -5.76
C SER A 66 -36.68 3.70 -6.98
N ASP A 67 -37.95 4.10 -7.11
CA ASP A 67 -38.83 3.65 -8.21
C ASP A 67 -38.18 3.86 -9.58
N THR A 68 -37.50 4.98 -9.79
CA THR A 68 -36.75 5.27 -11.02
C THR A 68 -35.68 4.21 -11.30
N ASN A 69 -34.86 3.84 -10.31
CA ASN A 69 -33.79 2.85 -10.50
C ASN A 69 -34.33 1.43 -10.71
N ALA A 70 -35.46 1.10 -10.08
CA ALA A 70 -36.17 -0.16 -10.30
C ALA A 70 -36.70 -0.27 -11.73
N MET A 71 -37.25 0.82 -12.28
CA MET A 71 -37.70 0.89 -13.68
C MET A 71 -36.56 0.75 -14.69
N LEU A 72 -35.36 1.21 -14.33
CA LEU A 72 -34.13 1.03 -15.11
C LEU A 72 -33.50 -0.37 -14.96
N GLY A 73 -34.11 -1.29 -14.21
CA GLY A 73 -33.65 -2.67 -14.06
C GLY A 73 -32.32 -2.82 -13.33
N LYS A 74 -31.89 -1.81 -12.56
CA LYS A 74 -30.69 -1.91 -11.73
C LYS A 74 -30.92 -2.97 -10.66
N LYS A 75 -29.87 -3.71 -10.27
CA LYS A 75 -29.95 -4.77 -9.24
C LYS A 75 -29.16 -4.44 -7.97
N THR A 76 -28.34 -3.40 -8.02
CA THR A 76 -27.43 -3.03 -6.93
C THR A 76 -27.86 -1.70 -6.33
N VAL A 77 -27.93 -1.64 -5.00
CA VAL A 77 -28.08 -0.42 -4.22
C VAL A 77 -26.73 -0.09 -3.60
N VAL A 78 -26.34 1.17 -3.69
CA VAL A 78 -25.17 1.72 -3.00
C VAL A 78 -25.64 2.91 -2.18
N SER A 79 -25.31 2.90 -0.89
CA SER A 79 -25.59 3.98 0.06
C SER A 79 -24.27 4.23 0.79
N GLU A 80 -23.56 5.28 0.39
CA GLU A 80 -22.26 5.65 0.93
C GLU A 80 -22.26 7.14 1.29
N PHE A 81 -21.52 7.49 2.34
CA PHE A 81 -21.42 8.86 2.84
C PHE A 81 -19.96 9.20 3.06
N TYR A 82 -19.60 10.43 2.68
CA TYR A 82 -18.32 11.01 3.03
C TYR A 82 -18.38 11.59 4.44
N ASP A 83 -17.34 11.36 5.23
CA ASP A 83 -17.21 11.91 6.58
C ASP A 83 -15.73 12.18 6.90
N GLU A 84 -15.49 13.10 7.84
CA GLU A 84 -14.15 13.52 8.27
C GLU A 84 -13.96 13.24 9.76
N MET A 85 -12.98 12.40 10.10
CA MET A 85 -12.57 12.20 11.50
C MET A 85 -11.65 13.34 11.93
N ILE A 86 -12.19 14.26 12.73
CA ILE A 86 -11.45 15.42 13.25
C ILE A 86 -10.82 15.09 14.62
N PHE A 87 -9.50 15.18 14.68
CA PHE A 87 -8.73 15.05 15.92
C PHE A 87 -8.31 16.44 16.39
N GLN A 88 -9.07 17.02 17.32
CA GLN A 88 -8.72 18.30 17.96
C GLN A 88 -7.75 18.01 19.10
N ASP A 89 -6.55 18.60 19.02
CA ASP A 89 -5.46 18.38 19.98
C ASP A 89 -5.17 16.88 20.24
N PRO A 90 -4.77 16.11 19.20
CA PRO A 90 -4.49 14.69 19.35
C PRO A 90 -3.39 14.45 20.37
N THR A 91 -3.44 13.32 21.05
CA THR A 91 -2.35 12.90 21.93
C THR A 91 -1.03 12.80 21.15
N ALA A 92 0.11 12.91 21.83
CA ALA A 92 1.42 12.77 21.20
C ALA A 92 1.56 11.43 20.44
N MET A 93 1.00 10.35 21.00
CA MET A 93 0.96 9.04 20.36
C MET A 93 0.08 9.06 19.11
N MET A 94 -1.14 9.59 19.20
CA MET A 94 -2.07 9.65 18.06
C MET A 94 -1.50 10.53 16.94
N GLN A 95 -0.86 11.65 17.27
CA GLN A 95 -0.18 12.51 16.31
C GLN A 95 0.93 11.75 15.55
N GLN A 96 1.72 10.94 16.25
CA GLN A 96 2.71 10.07 15.61
C GLN A 96 2.04 9.04 14.69
N LEU A 97 0.99 8.35 15.13
CA LEU A 97 0.30 7.34 14.32
C LEU A 97 -0.34 7.93 13.06
N LEU A 98 -0.95 9.11 13.16
CA LEU A 98 -1.55 9.82 12.04
C LEU A 98 -0.50 10.27 11.01
N THR A 99 0.70 10.67 11.46
CA THR A 99 1.78 11.17 10.59
C THR A 99 2.73 10.09 10.09
N THR A 100 2.82 8.94 10.75
CA THR A 100 3.78 7.85 10.42
C THR A 100 3.60 7.37 8.97
N SER A 101 2.36 7.29 8.48
CA SER A 101 2.09 6.93 7.09
C SER A 101 2.74 7.89 6.07
N GLN A 102 2.85 9.18 6.38
CA GLN A 102 3.55 10.15 5.52
C GLN A 102 5.07 9.95 5.54
N LEU A 103 5.62 9.54 6.69
CA LEU A 103 7.05 9.27 6.84
C LEU A 103 7.46 8.00 6.10
N GLU A 104 6.67 6.93 6.17
CA GLU A 104 6.92 5.68 5.46
C GLU A 104 6.93 5.87 3.94
N VAL A 105 5.97 6.64 3.39
CA VAL A 105 5.92 6.95 1.95
C VAL A 105 7.17 7.71 1.50
N LYS A 106 7.53 8.79 2.22
CA LYS A 106 8.73 9.58 1.92
C LYS A 106 10.02 8.76 2.04
N THR A 107 10.08 7.87 3.02
CA THR A 107 11.25 6.99 3.23
C THR A 107 11.37 5.95 2.11
N ARG A 108 10.24 5.38 1.68
CA ARG A 108 10.18 4.43 0.58
C ARG A 108 10.58 5.08 -0.75
N GLU A 109 10.11 6.28 -1.03
CA GLU A 109 10.50 7.05 -2.22
C GLU A 109 12.00 7.35 -2.25
N LYS A 110 12.56 7.80 -1.13
CA LYS A 110 14.01 8.03 -1.00
C LYS A 110 14.82 6.75 -1.21
N LEU A 111 14.34 5.62 -0.67
CA LEU A 111 15.00 4.33 -0.82
C LEU A 111 14.96 3.82 -2.26
N GLU A 112 13.82 3.95 -2.95
CA GLU A 112 13.69 3.62 -4.38
C GLU A 112 14.60 4.49 -5.24
N ALA A 113 14.66 5.80 -4.97
CA ALA A 113 15.57 6.71 -5.67
C ALA A 113 17.05 6.32 -5.46
N ALA A 114 17.44 5.99 -4.23
CA ALA A 114 18.79 5.52 -3.92
C ALA A 114 19.12 4.20 -4.64
N LYS A 115 18.21 3.21 -4.60
CA LYS A 115 18.36 1.93 -5.30
C LYS A 115 18.54 2.11 -6.80
N LYS A 116 17.73 2.98 -7.42
CA LYS A 116 17.81 3.26 -8.86
C LYS A 116 19.15 3.89 -9.23
N LYS A 117 19.63 4.86 -8.44
CA LYS A 117 20.95 5.49 -8.64
C LYS A 117 22.07 4.46 -8.57
N THR A 118 22.09 3.65 -7.51
CA THR A 118 23.10 2.59 -7.36
C THR A 118 23.04 1.56 -8.49
N SER A 119 21.85 1.18 -8.96
CA SER A 119 21.74 0.24 -10.09
C SER A 119 22.32 0.80 -11.39
N PHE A 120 22.14 2.10 -11.64
CA PHE A 120 22.65 2.77 -12.82
C PHE A 120 24.19 2.82 -12.78
N GLU A 121 24.73 3.18 -11.62
CA GLU A 121 26.18 3.25 -11.38
C GLU A 121 26.84 1.87 -11.51
N ILE A 122 26.20 0.80 -11.02
CA ILE A 122 26.65 -0.58 -11.22
C ILE A 122 26.64 -0.98 -12.69
N ALA A 123 25.62 -0.59 -13.46
CA ALA A 123 25.53 -0.91 -14.88
C ALA A 123 26.66 -0.24 -15.67
N GLU A 124 26.91 1.05 -15.40
CA GLU A 124 28.00 1.80 -16.03
C GLU A 124 29.38 1.20 -15.71
N LEU A 125 29.63 0.85 -14.44
CA LEU A 125 30.87 0.21 -14.03
C LEU A 125 31.07 -1.17 -14.68
N LYS A 126 30.00 -1.95 -14.83
CA LYS A 126 30.06 -3.24 -15.54
C LYS A 126 30.40 -3.07 -17.02
N GLU A 127 29.86 -2.05 -17.67
CA GLU A 127 30.13 -1.76 -19.08
C GLU A 127 31.59 -1.31 -19.29
N ARG A 128 32.09 -0.41 -18.44
CA ARG A 128 33.50 0.00 -18.45
C ARG A 128 34.45 -1.17 -18.20
N LEU A 129 34.10 -2.07 -17.27
CA LEU A 129 34.90 -3.27 -16.99
C LEU A 129 34.93 -4.22 -18.20
N LYS A 130 33.79 -4.37 -18.90
CA LYS A 130 33.69 -5.19 -20.11
C LYS A 130 34.58 -4.63 -21.22
N ALA A 131 34.46 -3.33 -21.51
CA ALA A 131 35.29 -2.66 -22.51
C ALA A 131 36.79 -2.79 -22.19
N SER A 132 37.18 -2.58 -20.94
CA SER A 132 38.58 -2.74 -20.50
C SER A 132 39.09 -4.18 -20.70
N ARG A 133 38.27 -5.20 -20.39
CA ARG A 133 38.63 -6.61 -20.65
C ARG A 133 38.80 -6.91 -22.14
N GLU A 134 37.94 -6.35 -22.99
CA GLU A 134 38.06 -6.49 -24.45
C GLU A 134 39.34 -5.84 -24.97
N THR A 135 39.69 -4.64 -24.51
CA THR A 135 40.95 -3.98 -24.85
C THR A 135 42.16 -4.81 -24.41
N ILE A 136 42.16 -5.32 -23.17
CA ILE A 136 43.24 -6.18 -22.66
C ILE A 136 43.41 -7.44 -23.51
N ASN A 137 42.30 -8.07 -23.91
CA ASN A 137 42.35 -9.26 -24.77
C ASN A 137 42.89 -8.93 -26.17
N CYS A 138 42.53 -7.77 -26.73
CA CYS A 138 43.05 -7.31 -28.01
C CYS A 138 44.58 -7.12 -27.94
N LEU A 139 45.06 -6.36 -26.94
CA LEU A 139 46.49 -6.12 -26.74
C LEU A 139 47.27 -7.42 -26.48
N LYS A 140 46.73 -8.36 -25.70
CA LYS A 140 47.35 -9.68 -25.50
C LYS A 140 47.47 -10.47 -26.79
N ASN A 141 46.46 -10.42 -27.66
CA ASN A 141 46.51 -11.11 -28.95
C ASN A 141 47.55 -10.49 -29.89
N GLU A 142 47.68 -9.17 -29.86
CA GLU A 142 48.64 -8.44 -30.67
C GLU A 142 50.09 -8.66 -30.21
N ILE A 143 50.35 -8.64 -28.89
CA ILE A 143 51.66 -9.00 -28.33
C ILE A 143 52.08 -10.40 -28.77
N ARG A 144 51.18 -11.39 -28.66
CA ARG A 144 51.47 -12.77 -29.08
C ARG A 144 51.81 -12.87 -30.57
N LYS A 145 51.11 -12.14 -31.44
CA LYS A 145 51.43 -12.12 -32.88
C LYS A 145 52.83 -11.54 -33.14
N LEU A 146 53.17 -10.45 -32.47
CA LEU A 146 54.48 -9.83 -32.62
C LEU A 146 55.61 -10.74 -32.11
N GLU A 147 55.38 -11.48 -31.02
CA GLU A 147 56.33 -12.50 -30.52
C GLU A 147 56.52 -13.67 -31.51
N GLU A 148 55.46 -14.12 -32.18
CA GLU A 148 55.52 -15.16 -33.21
C GLU A 148 56.25 -14.68 -34.49
N ASP A 149 56.02 -13.43 -34.90
CA ASP A 149 56.65 -12.79 -36.06
C ASP A 149 58.16 -12.52 -35.84
N ASP A 150 58.60 -12.26 -34.60
CA ASP A 150 60.01 -12.04 -34.26
C ASP A 150 60.79 -13.36 -34.27
N GLN A 151 60.19 -14.45 -33.75
CA GLN A 151 60.75 -15.81 -33.83
C GLN A 151 60.89 -16.35 -35.26
N THR A 152 60.10 -15.86 -36.21
CA THR A 152 60.19 -16.26 -37.63
C THR A 152 61.22 -15.47 -38.43
N LYS A 153 61.75 -14.36 -37.89
CA LYS A 153 62.80 -13.54 -38.54
C LYS A 153 64.22 -13.87 -38.11
N GLU A 154 64.39 -14.62 -37.03
CA GLU A 154 65.71 -15.10 -36.53
C GLU A 154 66.13 -16.49 -37.09
N ILE A 155 65.42 -17.04 -38.09
CA ILE A 155 65.78 -18.28 -38.83
C ILE A 155 66.10 -17.94 -40.28
#